data_AF-A0A1V5ZWD1-F1
#
_entry.id   AF-A0A1V5ZWD1-F1
#
_cell.length_a   1.000
_cell.length_b   1.000
_cell.length_c   1.000
_cell.angle_alpha   90.00
_cell.angle_beta   90.00
_cell.angle_gamma   90.00
#
_symmetry.space_group_name_H-M   'P 1'
#
loop_
_entity.id
_entity.type
_entity.pdbx_description
1 polymer ?
#
loop_
_entity_poly.entity_id
_entity_poly.type
_entity_poly.pdbx_seq_one_letter_code
_entity_poly.pdbx_strand_id
1 'polypeptide(L)'
;MSIERQSNSAIKQEKVIIPKEEGDNYKKEKEEQKQIKEFYTDNLKNIFEKFYQSSLDWRLIGGTALSLCLDKIPEPYRSDGTVRDVDIMILDEKPENLEEIDKFFEKEREKYNIKNPHNPVYPEVSIFAIKNKKYLEEKKASVSQLVPHILRDGSRFFLQFRDIWEELDPKILEPYTLEVETNKGIIKAESFNPQTLVHLYLKRIGCLKLKDIDKIKNFLREYKEKNKNPEIEENHNLYLPFHRLAKKMREKYKIVTKAWQLYNLVDYKLFNSALSHKIVPEKIIKIFLEK
;
A
#
# COMPACT_ATOMS: atom_id res chain seq x y z
N MET A 1 -20.35 19.79 -13.15
CA MET A 1 -19.09 20.07 -13.88
C MET A 1 -18.16 18.88 -13.68
N SER A 2 -18.04 18.06 -14.71
CA SER A 2 -17.23 16.83 -14.75
C SER A 2 -15.83 17.16 -15.25
N ILE A 3 -14.81 16.88 -14.44
CA ILE A 3 -13.42 16.86 -14.92
C ILE A 3 -13.08 15.40 -15.21
N GLU A 4 -13.16 15.03 -16.49
CA GLU A 4 -12.57 13.80 -17.01
C GLU A 4 -11.05 13.89 -16.86
N ARG A 5 -10.46 13.08 -15.98
CA ARG A 5 -9.01 12.83 -16.01
C ARG A 5 -8.73 11.71 -16.97
N GLN A 6 -8.19 12.09 -18.13
CA GLN A 6 -7.66 11.20 -19.15
C GLN A 6 -6.65 10.23 -18.53
N SER A 7 -6.89 8.94 -18.79
CA SER A 7 -5.94 7.87 -18.54
C SER A 7 -4.82 7.95 -19.56
N ASN A 8 -3.60 8.22 -19.13
CA ASN A 8 -2.42 7.98 -19.95
C ASN A 8 -1.63 6.77 -19.45
N SER A 9 -1.32 5.95 -20.44
CA SER A 9 -0.46 4.77 -20.55
C SER A 9 0.83 4.80 -19.73
N ALA A 10 1.30 3.61 -19.38
CA ALA A 10 2.66 3.27 -18.94
C ALA A 10 3.70 4.38 -19.18
N ILE A 11 4.14 5.03 -18.11
CA ILE A 11 5.15 6.07 -18.15
C ILE A 11 6.51 5.39 -18.36
N LYS A 12 7.07 5.57 -19.57
CA LYS A 12 8.47 5.27 -19.89
C LYS A 12 9.39 6.09 -18.97
N GLN A 13 10.50 5.49 -18.56
CA GLN A 13 11.59 6.15 -17.83
C GLN A 13 11.89 7.53 -18.42
N GLU A 14 11.59 8.60 -17.67
CA GLU A 14 12.11 9.93 -18.00
C GLU A 14 13.57 10.00 -17.59
N LYS A 15 14.42 10.47 -18.50
CA LYS A 15 15.84 10.70 -18.24
C LYS A 15 15.99 11.77 -17.17
N VAL A 16 16.62 11.40 -16.05
CA VAL A 16 17.15 12.33 -15.08
C VAL A 16 18.23 13.17 -15.78
N ILE A 17 18.11 14.50 -15.76
CA ILE A 17 19.15 15.39 -16.28
C ILE A 17 20.04 15.78 -15.10
N ILE A 18 21.18 15.11 -14.99
CA ILE A 18 22.31 15.50 -14.13
C ILE A 18 23.40 16.13 -15.05
N PRO A 19 24.11 17.20 -14.64
CA PRO A 19 25.10 17.89 -15.49
C PRO A 19 26.15 16.93 -16.05
N LYS A 20 26.42 17.04 -17.36
CA LYS A 20 27.28 16.15 -18.12
C LYS A 20 28.76 16.45 -17.91
N GLU A 21 29.51 15.42 -17.53
CA GLU A 21 30.90 15.23 -17.97
C GLU A 21 30.97 13.87 -18.68
N GLU A 22 31.76 13.74 -19.73
CA GLU A 22 31.86 12.53 -20.57
C GLU A 22 32.87 11.51 -20.01
N GLY A 23 32.56 10.20 -20.10
CA GLY A 23 33.45 9.09 -19.73
C GLY A 23 32.82 8.01 -18.82
N ASP A 24 32.95 6.72 -19.14
CA ASP A 24 32.50 5.54 -18.37
C ASP A 24 30.99 5.42 -18.04
N ASN A 25 30.14 5.21 -19.05
CA ASN A 25 28.67 5.07 -18.89
C ASN A 25 28.24 4.02 -17.85
N TYR A 26 28.95 2.90 -17.70
CA TYR A 26 28.57 1.84 -16.76
C TYR A 26 28.90 2.16 -15.29
N LYS A 27 30.03 2.83 -15.03
CA LYS A 27 30.35 3.31 -13.68
C LYS A 27 29.40 4.45 -13.28
N LYS A 28 29.07 5.33 -14.23
CA LYS A 28 28.11 6.42 -14.04
C LYS A 28 26.70 5.95 -13.72
N GLU A 29 26.17 4.96 -14.44
CA GLU A 29 24.84 4.39 -14.12
C GLU A 29 24.80 3.76 -12.72
N LYS A 30 25.87 3.05 -12.31
CA LYS A 30 25.95 2.48 -10.96
C LYS A 30 26.02 3.55 -9.87
N GLU A 31 26.75 4.62 -10.13
CA GLU A 31 26.91 5.74 -9.21
C GLU A 31 25.61 6.54 -9.08
N GLU A 32 24.90 6.76 -10.18
CA GLU A 32 23.56 7.35 -10.20
C GLU A 32 22.53 6.48 -9.44
N GLN A 33 22.51 5.17 -9.67
CA GLN A 33 21.64 4.25 -8.93
C GLN A 33 21.93 4.26 -7.42
N LYS A 34 23.21 4.32 -7.05
CA LYS A 34 23.63 4.45 -5.64
C LYS A 34 23.12 5.75 -5.03
N GLN A 35 23.29 6.88 -5.73
CA GLN A 35 22.79 8.18 -5.28
C GLN A 35 21.27 8.18 -5.13
N ILE A 36 20.53 7.65 -6.11
CA ILE A 36 19.06 7.53 -6.04
C ILE A 36 18.64 6.73 -4.82
N LYS A 37 19.31 5.59 -4.56
CA LYS A 37 19.03 4.76 -3.38
C LYS A 37 19.31 5.50 -2.07
N GLU A 38 20.40 6.27 -2.02
CA GLU A 38 20.73 7.09 -0.85
C GLU A 38 19.69 8.18 -0.61
N PHE A 39 19.26 8.92 -1.65
CA PHE A 39 18.21 9.92 -1.53
C PHE A 39 16.87 9.32 -1.14
N TYR A 40 16.49 8.18 -1.74
CA TYR A 40 15.27 7.47 -1.39
C TYR A 40 15.26 7.09 0.09
N THR A 41 16.38 6.57 0.59
CA THR A 41 16.54 6.18 2.00
C THR A 41 16.40 7.39 2.94
N ASP A 42 17.04 8.51 2.60
CA ASP A 42 16.95 9.76 3.37
C ASP A 42 15.51 10.31 3.36
N ASN A 43 14.83 10.25 2.22
CA ASN A 43 13.46 10.72 2.11
C ASN A 43 12.45 9.80 2.81
N LEU A 44 12.69 8.48 2.86
CA LEU A 44 11.90 7.59 3.73
C LEU A 44 11.98 8.02 5.20
N LYS A 45 13.19 8.33 5.68
CA LYS A 45 13.39 8.84 7.04
C LYS A 45 12.62 10.14 7.27
N ASN A 46 12.75 11.11 6.37
CA ASN A 46 12.02 12.39 6.46
C ASN A 46 10.50 12.20 6.47
N ILE A 47 9.97 11.28 5.65
CA ILE A 47 8.53 10.95 5.62
C ILE A 47 8.09 10.41 6.98
N PHE A 48 8.80 9.43 7.53
CA PHE A 48 8.41 8.82 8.80
C PHE A 48 8.56 9.79 9.98
N GLU A 49 9.61 10.61 10.00
CA GLU A 49 9.78 11.68 11.00
C GLU A 49 8.62 12.69 10.96
N LYS A 50 8.14 13.07 9.77
CA LYS A 50 6.96 13.95 9.65
C LYS A 50 5.72 13.33 10.28
N PHE A 51 5.50 12.02 10.07
CA PHE A 51 4.36 11.34 10.69
C PHE A 51 4.54 11.17 12.20
N TYR A 52 5.74 10.89 12.72
CA TYR A 52 6.02 10.88 14.17
C TYR A 52 5.80 12.23 14.84
N GLN A 53 6.14 13.32 14.16
CA GLN A 53 5.91 14.68 14.66
C GLN A 53 4.43 15.09 14.54
N SER A 54 3.63 14.37 13.75
CA SER A 54 2.21 14.60 13.64
C SER A 54 1.46 14.04 14.86
N SER A 55 0.29 14.60 15.15
CA SER A 55 -0.61 14.08 16.19
C SER A 55 -1.53 12.95 15.68
N LEU A 56 -1.26 12.41 14.48
CA LEU A 56 -2.07 11.35 13.88
C LEU A 56 -1.68 9.98 14.40
N ASP A 57 -2.68 9.12 14.64
CA ASP A 57 -2.49 7.68 14.77
C ASP A 57 -2.30 7.06 13.37
N TRP A 58 -1.07 6.64 13.05
CA TRP A 58 -0.68 6.20 11.71
C TRP A 58 0.09 4.88 11.70
N ARG A 59 -0.01 4.16 10.58
CA ARG A 59 0.68 2.88 10.37
C ARG A 59 1.20 2.79 8.94
N LEU A 60 2.48 2.53 8.79
CA LEU A 60 3.08 2.13 7.54
C LEU A 60 2.50 0.78 7.11
N ILE A 61 2.08 0.66 5.86
CA ILE A 61 1.56 -0.58 5.28
C ILE A 61 2.23 -0.88 3.94
N GLY A 62 1.77 -1.94 3.28
CA GLY A 62 2.17 -2.25 1.91
C GLY A 62 3.58 -2.81 1.79
N GLY A 63 4.17 -2.66 0.60
CA GLY A 63 5.46 -3.28 0.29
C GLY A 63 6.63 -2.71 1.10
N THR A 64 6.56 -1.45 1.48
CA THR A 64 7.58 -0.77 2.30
C THR A 64 7.59 -1.32 3.72
N ALA A 65 6.42 -1.47 4.35
CA ALA A 65 6.30 -2.11 5.68
C ALA A 65 6.89 -3.53 5.70
N LEU A 66 6.54 -4.35 4.69
CA LEU A 66 7.04 -5.73 4.60
C LEU A 66 8.57 -5.78 4.45
N SER A 67 9.18 -4.87 3.69
CA SER A 67 10.64 -4.80 3.56
C SER A 67 11.31 -4.43 4.89
N LEU A 68 10.78 -3.44 5.61
CA LEU A 68 11.33 -3.03 6.90
C LEU A 68 11.19 -4.12 7.97
N CYS A 69 10.12 -4.93 7.95
CA CYS A 69 9.99 -6.13 8.82
C CYS A 69 11.15 -7.14 8.63
N LEU A 70 11.81 -7.10 7.47
CA LEU A 70 12.97 -7.94 7.14
C LEU A 70 14.32 -7.24 7.41
N ASP A 71 14.33 -6.09 8.09
CA ASP A 71 15.48 -5.18 8.26
C ASP A 71 16.10 -4.75 6.93
N LYS A 72 15.27 -4.55 5.91
CA LYS A 72 15.72 -4.16 4.57
C LYS A 72 15.10 -2.83 4.18
N ILE A 73 15.94 -1.90 3.75
CA ILE A 73 15.47 -0.72 3.02
C ILE A 73 15.01 -1.18 1.64
N PRO A 74 13.74 -0.93 1.25
CA PRO A 74 13.26 -1.35 -0.04
C PRO A 74 13.97 -0.60 -1.17
N GLU A 75 14.15 -1.27 -2.30
CA GLU A 75 14.68 -0.60 -3.49
C GLU A 75 13.69 0.46 -4.01
N PRO A 76 14.19 1.61 -4.53
CA PRO A 76 13.35 2.70 -5.04
C PRO A 76 12.46 2.27 -6.21
N TYR A 77 12.91 1.27 -6.97
CA TYR A 77 12.17 0.69 -8.09
C TYR A 77 11.68 -0.71 -7.75
N ARG A 78 10.48 -1.03 -8.26
CA ARG A 78 9.95 -2.38 -8.28
C ARG A 78 10.55 -3.17 -9.46
N SER A 79 10.36 -4.49 -9.45
CA SER A 79 10.86 -5.38 -10.52
C SER A 79 10.24 -5.10 -11.90
N ASP A 80 9.08 -4.44 -11.93
CA ASP A 80 8.40 -4.01 -13.16
C ASP A 80 8.88 -2.61 -13.64
N GLY A 81 9.86 -2.02 -12.96
CA GLY A 81 10.42 -0.70 -13.27
C GLY A 81 9.62 0.48 -12.70
N THR A 82 8.49 0.24 -12.04
CA THR A 82 7.70 1.32 -11.42
C THR A 82 8.36 1.82 -10.13
N VAL A 83 8.22 3.12 -9.84
CA VAL A 83 8.67 3.69 -8.57
C VAL A 83 7.86 3.12 -7.42
N ARG A 84 8.52 2.89 -6.29
CA ARG A 84 7.90 2.36 -5.09
C ARG A 84 7.29 3.48 -4.26
N ASP A 85 5.97 3.45 -4.17
CA ASP A 85 5.18 4.32 -3.30
C ASP A 85 5.31 3.90 -1.81
N VAL A 86 5.01 4.83 -0.92
CA VAL A 86 4.90 4.62 0.53
C VAL A 86 3.42 4.65 0.91
N ASP A 87 2.88 3.52 1.35
CA ASP A 87 1.48 3.42 1.75
C ASP A 87 1.35 3.65 3.27
N ILE A 88 0.56 4.65 3.68
CA ILE A 88 0.30 4.97 5.10
C ILE A 88 -1.20 4.84 5.37
N MET A 89 -1.56 4.14 6.44
CA MET A 89 -2.92 4.11 6.96
C MET A 89 -3.06 5.06 8.15
N ILE A 90 -4.10 5.89 8.16
CA ILE A 90 -4.42 6.78 9.29
C ILE A 90 -5.65 6.23 10.00
N LEU A 91 -5.52 5.99 11.30
CA LEU A 91 -6.57 5.43 12.16
C LEU A 91 -7.42 6.52 12.85
N ASP A 92 -7.09 7.77 12.60
CA ASP A 92 -7.84 8.95 13.06
C ASP A 92 -8.75 9.54 12.00
N GLU A 93 -9.80 10.23 12.48
CA GLU A 93 -10.85 10.85 11.67
C GLU A 93 -10.61 12.34 11.39
N LYS A 94 -9.45 12.91 11.73
CA LYS A 94 -9.20 14.37 11.70
C LYS A 94 -8.62 14.85 10.35
N PRO A 95 -9.43 15.40 9.43
CA PRO A 95 -8.98 15.83 8.11
C PRO A 95 -8.01 17.01 8.14
N GLU A 96 -8.08 17.90 9.14
CA GLU A 96 -7.25 19.10 9.25
C GLU A 96 -5.75 18.79 9.33
N ASN A 97 -5.40 17.66 9.95
CA ASN A 97 -4.03 17.18 10.06
C ASN A 97 -3.52 16.59 8.74
N LEU A 98 -4.41 16.14 7.84
CA LEU A 98 -4.03 15.61 6.52
C LEU A 98 -3.62 16.73 5.58
N GLU A 99 -4.30 17.89 5.62
CA GLU A 99 -3.94 19.04 4.78
C GLU A 99 -2.53 19.57 5.09
N GLU A 100 -2.12 19.56 6.36
CA GLU A 100 -0.77 19.96 6.76
C GLU A 100 0.29 19.00 6.21
N ILE A 101 -0.01 17.70 6.23
CA ILE A 101 0.87 16.64 5.70
C ILE A 101 0.99 16.74 4.18
N ASP A 102 -0.12 16.98 3.48
CA ASP A 102 -0.12 17.16 2.03
C ASP A 102 0.72 18.38 1.63
N LYS A 103 0.54 19.53 2.30
CA LYS A 103 1.34 20.74 2.07
C LYS A 103 2.83 20.52 2.35
N PHE A 104 3.16 19.72 3.36
CA PHE A 104 4.55 19.35 3.63
C PHE A 104 5.15 18.56 2.46
N PHE A 105 4.47 17.51 1.99
CA PHE A 105 4.97 16.71 0.88
C PHE A 105 5.03 17.45 -0.45
N GLU A 106 4.12 18.40 -0.69
CA GLU A 106 4.20 19.31 -1.84
C GLU A 106 5.48 20.15 -1.79
N LYS A 107 5.77 20.79 -0.65
CA LYS A 107 7.00 21.58 -0.46
C LYS A 107 8.27 20.75 -0.59
N GLU A 108 8.29 19.53 -0.05
CA GLU A 108 9.45 18.64 -0.20
C GLU A 108 9.68 18.28 -1.67
N ARG A 109 8.63 17.96 -2.44
CA ARG A 109 8.77 17.70 -3.87
C ARG A 109 9.26 18.92 -4.66
N GLU A 110 8.83 20.13 -4.29
CA GLU A 110 9.30 21.38 -4.90
C GLU A 110 10.81 21.60 -4.69
N LYS A 111 11.36 21.28 -3.49
CA LYS A 111 12.80 21.40 -3.22
C LYS A 111 13.66 20.60 -4.20
N TYR A 112 13.17 19.45 -4.64
CA TYR A 112 13.85 18.57 -5.59
C TYR A 112 13.46 18.85 -7.05
N ASN A 113 12.66 19.89 -7.32
CA ASN A 113 12.11 20.21 -8.65
C ASN A 113 11.37 18.99 -9.28
N ILE A 114 10.72 18.18 -8.43
CA ILE A 114 10.01 16.97 -8.84
C ILE A 114 8.64 17.38 -9.38
N LYS A 115 8.52 17.41 -10.71
CA LYS A 115 7.24 17.66 -11.40
C LYS A 115 6.37 16.41 -11.52
N ASN A 116 6.99 15.23 -11.57
CA ASN A 116 6.31 13.95 -11.65
C ASN A 116 6.28 13.30 -10.25
N PRO A 117 5.11 13.06 -9.64
CA PRO A 117 5.02 12.47 -8.31
C PRO A 117 5.62 11.05 -8.24
N HIS A 118 5.76 10.35 -9.37
CA HIS A 118 6.41 9.05 -9.45
C HIS A 118 7.92 9.19 -9.69
N ASN A 119 8.62 9.81 -8.74
CA ASN A 119 10.07 9.99 -8.80
C ASN A 119 10.77 9.10 -7.75
N PRO A 120 11.84 8.37 -8.11
CA PRO A 120 12.53 7.47 -7.19
C PRO A 120 13.29 8.19 -6.07
N VAL A 121 13.55 9.50 -6.19
CA VAL A 121 14.22 10.31 -5.16
C VAL A 121 13.25 10.56 -4.00
N TYR A 122 12.02 10.98 -4.30
CA TYR A 122 11.00 11.26 -3.31
C TYR A 122 9.72 10.46 -3.63
N PRO A 123 9.49 9.33 -2.94
CA PRO A 123 8.36 8.48 -3.27
C PRO A 123 7.03 9.17 -3.02
N GLU A 124 6.04 8.82 -3.84
CA GLU A 124 4.65 9.18 -3.57
C GLU A 124 4.19 8.55 -2.25
N VAL A 125 3.57 9.36 -1.39
CA VAL A 125 2.95 8.91 -0.15
C VAL A 125 1.45 8.75 -0.38
N SER A 126 0.99 7.51 -0.39
CA SER A 126 -0.42 7.16 -0.52
C SER A 126 -1.07 7.04 0.86
N ILE A 127 -1.96 7.97 1.19
CA ILE A 127 -2.63 8.01 2.50
C ILE A 127 -4.01 7.35 2.42
N PHE A 128 -4.26 6.39 3.32
CA PHE A 128 -5.51 5.69 3.50
C PHE A 128 -6.10 6.00 4.87
N ALA A 129 -6.91 7.06 4.96
CA ALA A 129 -7.64 7.37 6.18
C ALA A 129 -8.83 6.43 6.37
N ILE A 130 -8.97 5.85 7.57
CA ILE A 130 -10.17 5.12 7.94
C ILE A 130 -11.35 6.08 8.06
N LYS A 131 -12.55 5.57 7.83
CA LYS A 131 -13.78 6.38 7.86
C LYS A 131 -14.61 6.02 9.08
N ASN A 132 -15.33 7.00 9.61
CA ASN A 132 -16.38 6.73 10.58
C ASN A 132 -17.41 5.78 9.95
N LYS A 133 -17.91 4.82 10.72
CA LYS A 133 -18.96 3.89 10.28
C LYS A 133 -20.18 4.62 9.72
N LYS A 134 -20.62 5.70 10.39
CA LYS A 134 -21.78 6.51 9.98
C LYS A 134 -21.61 7.11 8.58
N TYR A 135 -20.38 7.51 8.23
CA TYR A 135 -20.07 8.10 6.92
C TYR A 135 -20.40 7.15 5.74
N LEU A 136 -20.26 5.84 5.93
CA LEU A 136 -20.59 4.85 4.88
C LEU A 136 -22.00 4.29 4.98
N GLU A 137 -22.68 4.40 6.12
CA GLU A 137 -24.11 4.10 6.20
C GLU A 137 -24.92 5.11 5.38
N GLU A 138 -24.49 6.37 5.34
CA GLU A 138 -25.12 7.45 4.57
C GLU A 138 -24.76 7.39 3.08
N LYS A 139 -23.56 6.93 2.73
CA LYS A 139 -23.12 6.73 1.35
C LYS A 139 -23.23 5.26 0.97
N LYS A 140 -24.34 4.87 0.31
CA LYS A 140 -24.49 3.53 -0.28
C LYS A 140 -23.19 3.13 -0.99
N ALA A 141 -22.55 2.08 -0.47
CA ALA A 141 -21.29 1.59 -1.00
C ALA A 141 -21.42 1.34 -2.51
N SER A 142 -20.51 1.92 -3.30
CA SER A 142 -20.55 1.77 -4.75
C SER A 142 -20.51 0.30 -5.12
N VAL A 143 -21.33 -0.07 -6.11
CA VAL A 143 -21.27 -1.38 -6.75
C VAL A 143 -19.87 -1.64 -7.30
N SER A 144 -19.10 -0.61 -7.66
CA SER A 144 -17.69 -0.74 -8.10
C SER A 144 -16.68 -1.00 -6.97
N GLN A 145 -17.09 -1.00 -5.69
CA GLN A 145 -16.17 -1.29 -4.59
C GLN A 145 -15.60 -2.71 -4.75
N LEU A 146 -14.27 -2.81 -4.72
CA LEU A 146 -13.50 -4.05 -4.80
C LEU A 146 -12.72 -4.39 -3.53
N VAL A 147 -12.54 -3.41 -2.65
CA VAL A 147 -11.66 -3.47 -1.48
C VAL A 147 -12.49 -3.11 -0.25
N PRO A 148 -12.44 -3.88 0.86
CA PRO A 148 -13.08 -3.51 2.10
C PRO A 148 -12.41 -2.27 2.69
N HIS A 149 -13.20 -1.53 3.45
CA HIS A 149 -12.73 -0.45 4.30
C HIS A 149 -12.50 -0.98 5.70
N ILE A 150 -11.56 -0.38 6.41
CA ILE A 150 -11.54 -0.40 7.87
C ILE A 150 -12.32 0.82 8.32
N LEU A 151 -13.32 0.62 9.16
CA LEU A 151 -14.16 1.67 9.72
C LEU A 151 -14.02 1.72 11.24
N ARG A 152 -14.31 2.89 11.79
CA ARG A 152 -14.32 3.14 13.23
C ARG A 152 -15.72 3.50 13.72
N ASP A 153 -16.09 2.98 14.88
CA ASP A 153 -17.30 3.35 15.63
C ASP A 153 -16.92 3.47 17.11
N GLY A 154 -16.59 4.68 17.54
CA GLY A 154 -16.01 4.93 18.87
C GLY A 154 -14.64 4.25 19.02
N SER A 155 -14.55 3.29 19.96
CA SER A 155 -13.35 2.47 20.20
C SER A 155 -13.30 1.18 19.38
N ARG A 156 -14.34 0.88 18.60
CA ARG A 156 -14.47 -0.38 17.86
C ARG A 156 -14.08 -0.18 16.41
N PHE A 157 -13.50 -1.23 15.82
CA PHE A 157 -13.09 -1.24 14.43
C PHE A 157 -13.79 -2.35 13.66
N PHE A 158 -14.08 -2.09 12.39
CA PHE A 158 -14.81 -3.02 11.53
C PHE A 158 -14.16 -3.13 10.16
N LEU A 159 -14.06 -4.35 9.63
CA LEU A 159 -13.92 -4.56 8.21
C LEU A 159 -15.29 -4.51 7.56
N GLN A 160 -15.46 -3.61 6.60
CA GLN A 160 -16.67 -3.50 5.82
C GLN A 160 -16.39 -3.70 4.34
N PHE A 161 -17.14 -4.62 3.73
CA PHE A 161 -17.29 -4.65 2.28
C PHE A 161 -18.77 -4.56 1.93
N ARG A 162 -19.20 -3.42 1.37
CA ARG A 162 -20.60 -3.13 1.09
C ARG A 162 -21.48 -3.38 2.32
N ASP A 163 -22.34 -4.38 2.28
CA ASP A 163 -23.25 -4.74 3.37
C ASP A 163 -22.77 -5.93 4.22
N ILE A 164 -21.52 -6.38 4.03
CA ILE A 164 -20.87 -7.41 4.83
C ILE A 164 -19.93 -6.74 5.84
N TRP A 165 -20.06 -7.14 7.09
CA TRP A 165 -19.33 -6.58 8.22
C TRP A 165 -18.68 -7.69 9.06
N GLU A 166 -17.45 -7.45 9.48
CA GLU A 166 -16.74 -8.23 10.50
C GLU A 166 -16.07 -7.26 11.47
N GLU A 167 -16.26 -7.47 12.77
CA GLU A 167 -15.56 -6.70 13.79
C GLU A 167 -14.09 -7.12 13.87
N LEU A 168 -13.22 -6.13 14.06
CA LEU A 168 -11.80 -6.32 14.31
C LEU A 168 -11.50 -6.15 15.78
N ASP A 169 -10.66 -7.03 16.31
CA ASP A 169 -10.06 -6.81 17.63
C ASP A 169 -9.10 -5.62 17.53
N PRO A 170 -9.23 -4.57 18.38
CA PRO A 170 -8.34 -3.42 18.37
C PRO A 170 -6.85 -3.77 18.49
N LYS A 171 -6.50 -4.90 19.13
CA LYS A 171 -5.12 -5.36 19.28
C LYS A 171 -4.38 -5.53 17.96
N ILE A 172 -5.08 -5.93 16.89
CA ILE A 172 -4.43 -6.14 15.59
C ILE A 172 -4.05 -4.80 14.90
N LEU A 173 -4.57 -3.68 15.42
CA LEU A 173 -4.33 -2.32 14.94
C LEU A 173 -3.34 -1.53 15.81
N GLU A 174 -2.87 -2.12 16.91
CA GLU A 174 -1.86 -1.52 17.78
C GLU A 174 -0.56 -1.23 17.02
N PRO A 175 0.20 -0.19 17.43
CA PRO A 175 1.46 0.15 16.80
C PRO A 175 2.50 -0.94 17.04
N TYR A 176 3.20 -1.28 15.97
CA TYR A 176 4.38 -2.13 15.96
C TYR A 176 5.55 -1.32 15.41
N THR A 177 6.55 -1.07 16.24
CA THR A 177 7.71 -0.26 15.84
C THR A 177 8.65 -1.09 14.96
N LEU A 178 8.95 -0.55 13.78
CA LEU A 178 9.96 -1.06 12.87
C LEU A 178 11.20 -0.18 12.97
N GLU A 179 12.36 -0.80 13.15
CA GLU A 179 13.65 -0.11 13.18
C GLU A 179 14.62 -0.80 12.21
N VAL A 180 15.23 -0.02 11.32
CA VAL A 180 16.22 -0.52 10.36
C VAL A 180 17.48 0.33 10.45
N GLU A 181 18.61 -0.32 10.72
CA GLU A 181 19.91 0.33 10.74
C GLU A 181 20.40 0.57 9.30
N THR A 182 20.85 1.79 9.04
CA THR A 182 21.46 2.19 7.77
C THR A 182 22.84 2.80 8.04
N ASN A 183 23.63 2.97 6.99
CA ASN A 183 24.89 3.71 7.05
C ASN A 183 24.72 5.19 7.48
N LYS A 184 23.49 5.73 7.49
CA LYS A 184 23.16 7.10 7.88
C LYS A 184 22.36 7.16 9.19
N GLY A 185 22.32 6.06 9.94
CA GLY A 185 21.62 5.95 11.22
C GLY A 185 20.37 5.08 11.14
N ILE A 186 19.54 5.11 12.18
CA ILE A 186 18.37 4.25 12.31
C ILE A 186 17.16 4.93 11.67
N ILE A 187 16.47 4.20 10.80
CA ILE A 187 15.13 4.56 10.31
C ILE A 187 14.11 3.88 11.19
N LYS A 188 13.21 4.67 11.80
CA LYS A 188 12.10 4.17 12.61
C LYS A 188 10.78 4.42 11.89
N ALA A 189 9.82 3.53 12.03
CA ALA A 189 8.45 3.70 11.55
C ALA A 189 7.46 2.94 12.42
N GLU A 190 6.24 3.46 12.59
CA GLU A 190 5.14 2.68 13.15
C GLU A 190 4.45 1.90 12.04
N SER A 191 4.18 0.63 12.28
CA SER A 191 3.46 -0.26 11.35
C SER A 191 2.50 -1.14 12.14
N PHE A 192 1.76 -2.00 11.43
CA PHE A 192 1.09 -3.11 12.11
C PHE A 192 2.06 -4.27 12.29
N ASN A 193 1.72 -5.19 13.19
CA ASN A 193 2.47 -6.44 13.27
C ASN A 193 2.47 -7.17 11.89
N PRO A 194 3.50 -7.99 11.62
CA PRO A 194 3.65 -8.67 10.33
C PRO A 194 2.43 -9.52 9.92
N GLN A 195 1.74 -10.12 10.88
CA GLN A 195 0.53 -10.90 10.62
C GLN A 195 -0.60 -10.01 10.09
N THR A 196 -0.87 -8.86 10.71
CA THR A 196 -1.87 -7.89 10.25
C THR A 196 -1.51 -7.41 8.84
N LEU A 197 -0.24 -7.08 8.58
CA LEU A 197 0.20 -6.66 7.25
C LEU A 197 -0.12 -7.70 6.17
N VAL A 198 0.12 -8.98 6.44
CA VAL A 198 -0.21 -10.08 5.52
C VAL A 198 -1.72 -10.20 5.31
N HIS A 199 -2.52 -10.14 6.38
CA HIS A 199 -3.98 -10.24 6.29
C HIS A 199 -4.62 -9.02 5.61
N LEU A 200 -3.99 -7.84 5.66
CA LEU A 200 -4.39 -6.67 4.89
C LEU A 200 -4.27 -6.88 3.37
N TYR A 201 -3.64 -7.94 2.87
CA TYR A 201 -3.71 -8.27 1.44
C TYR A 201 -4.99 -9.02 1.06
N LEU A 202 -5.73 -9.59 2.03
CA LEU A 202 -7.03 -10.27 1.83
C LEU A 202 -8.18 -9.28 1.60
N LYS A 203 -7.96 -8.29 0.74
CA LYS A 203 -8.89 -7.18 0.53
C LYS A 203 -9.71 -7.32 -0.76
N ARG A 204 -9.27 -7.97 -1.84
CA ARG A 204 -9.93 -7.78 -3.14
C ARG A 204 -11.03 -8.79 -3.45
N ILE A 205 -12.31 -8.43 -3.20
CA ILE A 205 -13.48 -9.32 -3.39
C ILE A 205 -13.30 -10.68 -2.66
N GLY A 206 -12.56 -10.68 -1.54
CA GLY A 206 -12.26 -11.90 -0.79
C GLY A 206 -11.24 -12.83 -1.47
N CYS A 207 -10.46 -12.32 -2.43
CA CYS A 207 -9.39 -13.05 -3.11
C CYS A 207 -8.06 -12.28 -3.05
N LEU A 208 -6.95 -13.00 -2.88
CA LEU A 208 -5.62 -12.47 -3.10
C LEU A 208 -5.37 -12.28 -4.60
N LYS A 209 -4.67 -11.21 -4.98
CA LYS A 209 -4.09 -11.13 -6.33
C LYS A 209 -2.96 -12.14 -6.44
N LEU A 210 -2.78 -12.73 -7.62
CA LEU A 210 -1.70 -13.70 -7.85
C LEU A 210 -0.32 -13.11 -7.55
N LYS A 211 -0.04 -11.86 -7.96
CA LYS A 211 1.23 -11.19 -7.61
C LYS A 211 1.45 -10.99 -6.12
N ASP A 212 0.37 -10.83 -5.35
CA ASP A 212 0.46 -10.65 -3.91
C ASP A 212 0.67 -11.99 -3.21
N ILE A 213 0.24 -13.12 -3.80
CA ILE A 213 0.54 -14.46 -3.28
C ILE A 213 2.05 -14.69 -3.27
N ASP A 214 2.75 -14.42 -4.37
CA ASP A 214 4.21 -14.62 -4.45
C ASP A 214 4.95 -13.69 -3.48
N LYS A 215 4.50 -12.42 -3.41
CA LYS A 215 5.03 -11.43 -2.47
C LYS A 215 4.91 -11.91 -1.02
N ILE A 216 3.72 -12.35 -0.61
CA ILE A 216 3.46 -12.82 0.76
C ILE A 216 4.24 -14.10 1.04
N LYS A 217 4.28 -15.06 0.09
CA LYS A 217 5.04 -16.31 0.26
C LYS A 217 6.53 -16.04 0.46
N ASN A 218 7.13 -15.18 -0.38
CA ASN A 218 8.53 -14.80 -0.26
C ASN A 218 8.80 -14.08 1.06
N PHE A 219 7.94 -13.11 1.42
CA PHE A 219 8.02 -12.41 2.70
C PHE A 219 7.99 -13.38 3.89
N LEU A 220 7.00 -14.29 3.94
CA LEU A 220 6.87 -15.25 5.03
C LEU A 220 8.05 -16.21 5.11
N ARG A 221 8.61 -16.65 3.97
CA ARG A 221 9.82 -17.48 3.94
C ARG A 221 11.00 -16.74 4.56
N GLU A 222 11.32 -15.55 4.06
CA GLU A 222 12.45 -14.74 4.55
C GLU A 222 12.26 -14.34 6.02
N TYR A 223 11.04 -14.01 6.43
CA TYR A 223 10.74 -13.63 7.80
C TYR A 223 10.93 -14.80 8.77
N LYS A 224 10.55 -16.02 8.38
CA LYS A 224 10.78 -17.25 9.17
C LYS A 224 12.26 -17.61 9.28
N GLU A 225 13.02 -17.44 8.21
CA GLU A 225 14.48 -17.67 8.22
C GLU A 225 15.19 -16.70 9.16
N LYS A 226 14.75 -15.44 9.20
CA LYS A 226 15.30 -14.38 10.03
C LYS A 226 14.94 -14.53 11.52
N ASN A 227 13.69 -14.84 11.83
CA ASN A 227 13.19 -14.90 13.21
C ASN A 227 13.09 -16.35 13.66
N LYS A 228 14.03 -16.81 14.52
CA LYS A 228 14.11 -18.21 14.98
C LYS A 228 12.86 -18.69 15.76
N ASN A 229 12.06 -17.77 16.28
CA ASN A 229 10.69 -17.97 16.76
C ASN A 229 9.86 -16.79 16.26
N PRO A 230 9.30 -16.85 15.05
CA PRO A 230 8.46 -15.77 14.59
C PRO A 230 7.19 -15.82 15.43
N GLU A 231 6.84 -14.72 16.13
CA GLU A 231 5.51 -14.49 16.72
C GLU A 231 4.39 -14.42 15.64
N ILE A 232 4.60 -15.08 14.49
CA ILE A 232 3.60 -15.33 13.45
C ILE A 232 2.64 -16.46 13.88
N GLU A 233 2.69 -16.98 15.11
CA GLU A 233 1.82 -18.09 15.53
C GLU A 233 0.90 -17.85 16.73
N GLU A 234 1.01 -16.79 17.53
CA GLU A 234 0.37 -16.85 18.86
C GLU A 234 -1.16 -16.69 18.91
N ASN A 235 -1.82 -16.11 17.90
CA ASN A 235 -3.30 -16.10 17.92
C ASN A 235 -3.97 -15.90 16.55
N HIS A 236 -4.02 -16.95 15.72
CA HIS A 236 -4.75 -16.93 14.45
C HIS A 236 -6.22 -16.50 14.61
N ASN A 237 -6.81 -16.67 15.79
CA ASN A 237 -8.20 -16.28 16.06
C ASN A 237 -8.44 -14.77 15.91
N LEU A 238 -7.43 -13.94 16.20
CA LEU A 238 -7.51 -12.47 16.01
C LEU A 238 -7.69 -12.09 14.53
N TYR A 239 -7.27 -12.97 13.62
CA TYR A 239 -7.30 -12.73 12.17
C TYR A 239 -8.45 -13.43 11.45
N LEU A 240 -9.23 -14.27 12.15
CA LEU A 240 -10.44 -14.89 11.60
C LEU A 240 -11.42 -13.89 10.97
N PRO A 241 -11.61 -12.65 11.49
CA PRO A 241 -12.43 -11.64 10.82
C PRO A 241 -12.07 -11.41 9.35
N PHE A 242 -10.78 -11.36 8.99
CA PHE A 242 -10.35 -11.20 7.59
C PHE A 242 -10.78 -12.39 6.72
N HIS A 243 -10.61 -13.61 7.23
CA HIS A 243 -10.96 -14.84 6.51
C HIS A 243 -12.48 -15.02 6.38
N ARG A 244 -13.23 -14.72 7.45
CA ARG A 244 -14.70 -14.76 7.46
C ARG A 244 -15.28 -13.73 6.49
N LEU A 245 -14.77 -12.49 6.51
CA LEU A 245 -15.16 -11.47 5.55
C LEU A 245 -14.91 -11.95 4.12
N ALA A 246 -13.70 -12.43 3.84
CA ALA A 246 -13.34 -12.92 2.51
C ALA A 246 -14.26 -14.07 2.06
N LYS A 247 -14.58 -15.02 2.96
CA LYS A 247 -15.53 -16.11 2.67
C LYS A 247 -16.92 -15.55 2.33
N LYS A 248 -17.48 -14.69 3.19
CA LYS A 248 -18.79 -14.06 2.98
C LYS A 248 -18.84 -13.26 1.66
N MET A 249 -17.77 -12.56 1.31
CA MET A 249 -17.66 -11.82 0.05
C MET A 249 -17.71 -12.76 -1.17
N ARG A 250 -16.99 -13.90 -1.13
CA ARG A 250 -17.01 -14.90 -2.22
C ARG A 250 -18.35 -15.61 -2.36
N GLU A 251 -19.05 -15.81 -1.25
CA GLU A 251 -20.38 -16.43 -1.24
C GLU A 251 -21.44 -15.48 -1.80
N LYS A 252 -21.48 -14.24 -1.30
CA LYS A 252 -22.48 -13.25 -1.68
C LYS A 252 -22.26 -12.66 -3.08
N TYR A 253 -21.01 -12.45 -3.48
CA TYR A 253 -20.65 -11.82 -4.76
C TYR A 253 -19.92 -12.78 -5.71
N LYS A 254 -20.33 -14.06 -5.71
CA LYS A 254 -19.66 -15.16 -6.42
C LYS A 254 -19.31 -14.88 -7.88
N ILE A 255 -20.19 -14.24 -8.65
CA ILE A 255 -19.96 -13.92 -10.06
C ILE A 255 -18.83 -12.89 -10.19
N VAL A 256 -18.89 -11.81 -9.40
CA VAL A 256 -17.86 -10.76 -9.37
C VAL A 256 -16.51 -11.34 -8.94
N THR A 257 -16.51 -12.21 -7.92
CA THR A 257 -15.32 -12.92 -7.47
C THR A 257 -14.68 -13.72 -8.60
N LYS A 258 -15.45 -14.55 -9.31
CA LYS A 258 -14.94 -15.36 -10.42
C LYS A 258 -14.37 -14.49 -11.55
N ALA A 259 -15.08 -13.42 -11.92
CA ALA A 259 -14.60 -12.54 -12.97
C ALA A 259 -13.32 -11.80 -12.57
N TRP A 260 -13.22 -11.37 -11.31
CA TRP A 260 -12.01 -10.79 -10.76
C TRP A 260 -10.84 -11.78 -10.72
N GLN A 261 -11.08 -13.05 -10.36
CA GLN A 261 -10.07 -14.10 -10.40
C GLN A 261 -9.55 -14.33 -11.83
N LEU A 262 -10.45 -14.42 -12.82
CA LEU A 262 -10.08 -14.57 -14.22
C LEU A 262 -9.26 -13.38 -14.72
N TYR A 263 -9.70 -12.16 -14.40
CA TYR A 263 -8.96 -10.95 -14.74
C TYR A 263 -7.54 -10.95 -14.15
N ASN A 264 -7.39 -11.26 -12.86
CA ASN A 264 -6.06 -11.34 -12.24
C ASN A 264 -5.20 -12.44 -12.86
N LEU A 265 -5.79 -13.57 -13.27
CA LEU A 265 -5.06 -14.64 -13.93
C LEU A 265 -4.50 -14.17 -15.28
N VAL A 266 -5.33 -13.53 -16.10
CA VAL A 266 -4.95 -12.98 -17.40
C VAL A 266 -3.87 -11.91 -17.23
N ASP A 267 -4.09 -10.95 -16.32
CA ASP A 267 -3.13 -9.88 -16.03
C ASP A 267 -1.78 -10.43 -15.57
N TYR A 268 -1.78 -11.38 -14.62
CA TYR A 268 -0.56 -11.97 -14.09
C TYR A 268 0.19 -12.81 -15.15
N LYS A 269 -0.51 -13.64 -15.94
CA LYS A 269 0.11 -14.55 -16.90
C LYS A 269 0.55 -13.88 -18.19
N LEU A 270 -0.23 -12.92 -18.70
CA LEU A 270 0.00 -12.33 -20.02
C LEU A 270 0.60 -10.93 -19.97
N PHE A 271 0.38 -10.19 -18.89
CA PHE A 271 0.76 -8.78 -18.78
C PHE A 271 1.69 -8.50 -17.59
N ASN A 272 2.19 -9.54 -16.93
CA ASN A 272 3.04 -9.43 -15.74
C ASN A 272 2.47 -8.46 -14.69
N SER A 273 1.15 -8.49 -14.51
CA SER A 273 0.41 -7.61 -13.60
C SER A 273 0.46 -6.10 -13.90
N ALA A 274 0.70 -5.73 -15.15
CA ALA A 274 0.76 -4.33 -15.60
C ALA A 274 -0.61 -3.68 -15.83
N LEU A 275 -1.70 -4.46 -15.87
CA LEU A 275 -3.02 -3.89 -16.13
C LEU A 275 -3.58 -3.14 -14.91
N SER A 276 -4.17 -1.97 -15.19
CA SER A 276 -4.84 -1.19 -14.17
C SER A 276 -6.14 -1.84 -13.72
N HIS A 277 -6.19 -2.15 -12.42
CA HIS A 277 -7.36 -2.67 -11.72
C HIS A 277 -8.54 -1.69 -11.65
N LYS A 278 -8.39 -0.45 -12.12
CA LYS A 278 -9.45 0.58 -12.08
C LYS A 278 -10.43 0.46 -13.26
N ILE A 279 -10.00 -0.06 -14.42
CA ILE A 279 -10.79 0.07 -15.66
C ILE A 279 -11.63 -1.18 -15.96
N VAL A 280 -11.07 -2.37 -15.71
CA VAL A 280 -11.67 -3.63 -16.19
C VAL A 280 -12.73 -4.19 -15.23
N PRO A 281 -12.54 -4.18 -13.91
CA PRO A 281 -13.55 -4.71 -13.00
C PRO A 281 -14.79 -3.86 -12.95
N GLU A 282 -14.71 -2.52 -13.07
CA GLU A 282 -15.90 -1.67 -13.04
C GLU A 282 -16.87 -1.98 -14.17
N LYS A 283 -16.36 -2.17 -15.40
CA LYS A 283 -17.20 -2.53 -16.55
C LYS A 283 -17.82 -3.91 -16.36
N ILE A 284 -17.05 -4.89 -15.93
CA ILE A 284 -17.54 -6.25 -15.67
C ILE A 284 -18.58 -6.24 -14.54
N ILE A 285 -18.30 -5.52 -13.46
CA ILE A 285 -19.17 -5.41 -12.29
C ILE A 285 -20.49 -4.71 -12.63
N LYS A 286 -20.46 -3.61 -13.39
CA LYS A 286 -21.67 -2.93 -13.85
C LYS A 286 -22.57 -3.87 -14.65
N ILE A 287 -21.99 -4.64 -15.58
CA ILE A 287 -22.73 -5.62 -16.40
C ILE A 287 -23.44 -6.68 -15.52
N PHE A 288 -22.82 -7.10 -14.41
CA PHE A 288 -23.34 -8.20 -13.57
C PHE A 288 -24.17 -7.76 -12.36
N LEU A 289 -24.10 -6.50 -11.92
CA LEU A 289 -24.76 -6.01 -10.72
C LEU A 289 -25.75 -4.84 -10.94
N GLU A 290 -25.86 -4.28 -12.16
CA GLU A 290 -26.89 -3.28 -12.52
C GLU A 290 -28.14 -3.91 -13.17
N LYS A 291 -28.41 -5.20 -12.90
CA LYS A 291 -29.70 -5.86 -13.19
C LYS A 291 -30.40 -6.21 -11.88
#